data_AF-A0A562C0I8-F1
#
_entry.id   AF-A0A562C0I8-F1
#
_cell.length_a   1.000
_cell.length_b   1.000
_cell.length_c   1.000
_cell.angle_alpha   90.00
_cell.angle_beta   90.00
_cell.angle_gamma   90.00
#
_symmetry.space_group_name_H-M   'P 1'
#
loop_
_entity.id
_entity.type
_entity.pdbx_description
1 polymer ?
#
loop_
_entity_poly.entity_id
_entity_poly.type
_entity_poly.pdbx_seq_one_letter_code
_entity_poly.pdbx_strand_id
1 'polypeptide(L)'
;MLIRDLPSINAIKIGRFYYKSRDIEETITMSCRMMLFESSDRTVPLGRGGSATLIRFRGVDYVVATRHQLGIKWGAPLPHDILNTIRISTGEGILSNIPLKRVVFETANPDEEFHDLLLFETADEWEHQARDRPYFFDLAPFSTRPRVKSFLVGYPALGVVMDEYLADFVPEQPGTIHIKRAICDCDLDLTFATHVQHYRRYKFSRERDVVDGYSGGAVFSLVGELGDHEVVLDGIVVRAGADCLHIVDADYLIAAFTTTLDPA
;
A
#
# COMPACT_ATOMS: atom_id res chain seq x y z
N MET A 1 12.39 11.96 -28.38
CA MET A 1 11.17 12.78 -28.17
C MET A 1 11.46 13.69 -26.99
N LEU A 2 11.44 15.01 -27.17
CA LEU A 2 11.69 15.94 -26.07
C LEU A 2 10.45 15.94 -25.16
N ILE A 3 10.65 16.06 -23.84
CA ILE A 3 9.58 16.04 -22.81
C ILE A 3 8.50 17.13 -23.07
N ARG A 4 8.81 18.14 -23.89
CA ARG A 4 7.92 19.25 -24.27
C ARG A 4 6.84 18.88 -25.30
N ASP A 5 6.92 17.71 -25.93
CA ASP A 5 6.02 17.31 -27.02
C ASP A 5 4.93 16.30 -26.59
N LEU A 6 4.77 16.06 -25.28
CA LEU A 6 3.68 15.23 -24.78
C LEU A 6 2.35 16.01 -24.87
N PRO A 7 1.24 15.40 -25.31
CA PRO A 7 -0.05 16.06 -25.35
C PRO A 7 -0.49 16.37 -23.91
N SER A 8 -0.25 17.59 -23.46
CA SER A 8 -0.51 18.07 -22.09
C SER A 8 -1.92 17.77 -21.61
N ILE A 9 -2.91 17.82 -22.51
CA ILE A 9 -4.33 17.62 -22.18
C ILE A 9 -4.66 16.15 -21.84
N ASN A 10 -3.91 15.18 -22.39
CA ASN A 10 -4.22 13.74 -22.29
C ASN A 10 -3.15 12.93 -21.56
N ALA A 11 -2.12 13.60 -21.02
CA ALA A 11 -1.06 13.00 -20.26
C ALA A 11 -1.28 13.30 -18.77
N ILE A 12 -1.08 12.29 -17.93
CA ILE A 12 -1.20 12.42 -16.47
C ILE A 12 0.15 12.07 -15.87
N LYS A 13 0.66 12.96 -15.01
CA LYS A 13 1.93 12.78 -14.32
C LYS A 13 1.78 11.74 -13.22
N ILE A 14 2.70 10.80 -13.13
CA ILE A 14 2.84 9.87 -12.00
C ILE A 14 4.32 9.82 -11.62
N GLY A 15 4.67 10.30 -10.43
CA GLY A 15 6.05 10.49 -10.01
C GLY A 15 6.83 11.35 -11.03
N ARG A 16 7.79 10.74 -11.72
CA ARG A 16 8.66 11.43 -12.69
C ARG A 16 8.23 11.27 -14.15
N PHE A 17 7.20 10.47 -14.42
CA PHE A 17 6.81 10.10 -15.77
C PHE A 17 5.40 10.60 -16.09
N TYR A 18 5.10 10.65 -17.39
CA TYR A 18 3.79 10.99 -17.90
C TYR A 18 3.18 9.77 -18.59
N TYR A 19 1.97 9.42 -18.19
CA TYR A 19 1.23 8.25 -18.66
C TYR A 19 -0.02 8.68 -19.42
N LYS A 20 -0.52 7.78 -20.28
CA LYS A 20 -1.86 7.95 -20.84
C LYS A 20 -2.89 7.62 -19.77
N SER A 21 -4.06 8.26 -19.81
CA SER A 21 -5.10 8.08 -18.80
C SER A 21 -5.50 6.62 -18.56
N ARG A 22 -5.49 5.79 -19.61
CA ARG A 22 -5.83 4.36 -19.53
C ARG A 22 -4.82 3.50 -18.77
N ASP A 23 -3.57 3.96 -18.65
CA ASP A 23 -2.46 3.19 -18.03
C ASP A 23 -2.32 3.54 -16.53
N ILE A 24 -3.10 4.50 -16.02
CA ILE A 24 -3.02 4.99 -14.63
C ILE A 24 -3.44 3.91 -13.64
N GLU A 25 -4.62 3.31 -13.86
CA GLU A 25 -5.18 2.31 -12.94
C GLU A 25 -4.21 1.14 -12.78
N GLU A 26 -3.64 0.64 -13.88
CA GLU A 26 -2.61 -0.40 -13.83
C GLU A 26 -1.40 0.06 -13.01
N THR A 27 -0.88 1.28 -13.25
CA THR A 27 0.30 1.80 -12.56
C THR A 27 0.09 1.94 -11.05
N ILE A 28 -0.99 2.59 -10.61
CA ILE A 28 -1.27 2.77 -9.17
C ILE A 28 -1.62 1.45 -8.50
N THR A 29 -2.31 0.56 -9.21
CA THR A 29 -2.68 -0.73 -8.66
C THR A 29 -1.47 -1.65 -8.47
N MET A 30 -0.50 -1.54 -9.38
CA MET A 30 0.81 -2.17 -9.25
C MET A 30 1.71 -1.48 -8.23
N SER A 31 1.31 -0.39 -7.59
CA SER A 31 2.04 0.18 -6.44
C SER A 31 1.61 -0.45 -5.11
N CYS A 32 0.65 -1.37 -5.12
CA CYS A 32 0.27 -2.20 -3.98
C CYS A 32 0.60 -3.67 -4.25
N ARG A 33 0.79 -4.46 -3.19
CA ARG A 33 1.02 -5.91 -3.22
C ARG A 33 0.18 -6.65 -2.20
N MET A 34 -0.02 -7.94 -2.42
CA MET A 34 -0.56 -8.82 -1.41
C MET A 34 0.55 -9.09 -0.39
N MET A 35 0.24 -8.88 0.88
CA MET A 35 1.05 -9.35 1.99
C MET A 35 0.60 -10.75 2.38
N LEU A 36 1.55 -11.64 2.54
CA LEU A 36 1.35 -13.00 3.04
C LEU A 36 2.19 -13.18 4.30
N PHE A 37 1.73 -14.03 5.20
CA PHE A 37 2.50 -14.47 6.36
C PHE A 37 2.79 -15.97 6.25
N GLU A 38 4.02 -16.36 6.54
CA GLU A 38 4.39 -17.76 6.71
C GLU A 38 4.06 -18.22 8.13
N SER A 39 3.39 -19.36 8.22
CA SER A 39 3.11 -20.03 9.50
C SER A 39 4.17 -21.08 9.79
N SER A 40 4.51 -21.24 11.06
CA SER A 40 5.27 -22.41 11.52
C SER A 40 4.47 -23.71 11.41
N ASP A 41 3.13 -23.61 11.32
CA ASP A 41 2.26 -24.76 11.09
C ASP A 41 2.30 -25.17 9.62
N ARG A 42 2.86 -26.35 9.35
CA ARG A 42 2.99 -26.90 7.99
C ARG A 42 1.66 -27.26 7.34
N THR A 43 0.57 -27.32 8.09
CA THR A 43 -0.77 -27.57 7.52
C THR A 43 -1.33 -26.35 6.80
N VAL A 44 -0.94 -25.14 7.22
CA VAL A 44 -1.29 -23.87 6.56
C VAL A 44 -0.01 -23.02 6.46
N PRO A 45 0.90 -23.36 5.52
CA PRO A 45 2.23 -22.77 5.50
C PRO A 45 2.22 -21.26 5.16
N LEU A 46 1.14 -20.77 4.54
CA LEU A 46 0.96 -19.39 4.14
C LEU A 46 -0.47 -18.93 4.43
N GLY A 47 -0.63 -17.71 4.92
CA GLY A 47 -1.93 -17.06 4.99
C GLY A 47 -1.91 -15.62 4.49
N ARG A 48 -3.11 -15.08 4.21
CA ARG A 48 -3.29 -13.74 3.63
C ARG A 48 -3.25 -12.66 4.72
N GLY A 49 -2.25 -11.78 4.66
CA GLY A 49 -2.09 -10.65 5.57
C GLY A 49 -2.79 -9.37 5.08
N GLY A 50 -3.30 -9.33 3.85
CA GLY A 50 -3.97 -8.16 3.27
C GLY A 50 -3.05 -7.41 2.31
N SER A 51 -2.96 -6.09 2.43
CA SER A 51 -2.27 -5.24 1.46
C SER A 51 -0.92 -4.74 2.00
N ALA A 52 -0.01 -4.41 1.09
CA ALA A 52 1.18 -3.63 1.36
C ALA A 52 1.42 -2.63 0.23
N THR A 53 1.98 -1.47 0.52
CA THR A 53 2.21 -0.40 -0.46
C THR A 53 3.70 -0.23 -0.73
N LEU A 54 4.07 -0.14 -2.01
CA LEU A 54 5.44 0.07 -2.47
C LEU A 54 5.72 1.57 -2.58
N ILE A 55 6.67 2.07 -1.81
CA ILE A 55 7.06 3.49 -1.81
C ILE A 55 8.56 3.67 -1.95
N ARG A 56 8.97 4.78 -2.57
CA ARG A 56 10.37 5.18 -2.67
C ARG A 56 10.58 6.49 -1.93
N PHE A 57 11.55 6.50 -1.01
CA PHE A 57 11.95 7.71 -0.31
C PHE A 57 13.46 7.92 -0.41
N ARG A 58 13.88 9.10 -0.89
CA ARG A 58 15.29 9.46 -1.11
C ARG A 58 16.10 8.41 -1.90
N GLY A 59 15.44 7.75 -2.86
CA GLY A 59 16.05 6.74 -3.72
C GLY A 59 16.12 5.33 -3.12
N VAL A 60 15.62 5.13 -1.90
CA VAL A 60 15.54 3.83 -1.23
C VAL A 60 14.10 3.30 -1.33
N ASP A 61 14.00 2.01 -1.59
CA ASP A 61 12.74 1.29 -1.80
C ASP A 61 12.23 0.69 -0.50
N TYR A 62 10.96 0.96 -0.19
CA TYR A 62 10.29 0.49 1.02
C TYR A 62 8.95 -0.15 0.69
N VAL A 63 8.55 -1.08 1.55
CA VAL A 63 7.22 -1.64 1.60
C VAL A 63 6.57 -1.20 2.89
N VAL A 64 5.38 -0.62 2.80
CA VAL A 64 4.58 -0.24 3.96
C VAL A 64 3.51 -1.28 4.20
N ALA A 65 3.43 -1.78 5.42
CA ALA A 65 2.33 -2.60 5.90
C ALA A 65 1.88 -2.08 7.28
N THR A 66 0.86 -2.70 7.85
CA THR A 66 0.36 -2.35 9.18
C THR A 66 0.57 -3.47 10.20
N ARG A 67 0.71 -3.11 11.47
CA ARG A 67 0.99 -4.04 12.58
C ARG A 67 -0.16 -4.97 12.88
N HIS A 68 -1.38 -4.44 12.86
CA HIS A 68 -2.55 -5.24 13.16
C HIS A 68 -2.78 -6.36 12.13
N GLN A 69 -2.34 -6.19 10.88
CA GLN A 69 -2.34 -7.27 9.88
C GLN A 69 -1.51 -8.49 10.32
N LEU A 70 -0.53 -8.28 11.19
CA LEU A 70 0.35 -9.31 11.73
C LEU A 70 -0.08 -9.78 13.13
N GLY A 71 -1.24 -9.30 13.63
CA GLY A 71 -1.70 -9.58 14.99
C GLY A 71 -0.82 -8.96 16.08
N ILE A 72 0.07 -8.03 15.73
CA ILE A 72 0.97 -7.38 16.69
C ILE A 72 0.18 -6.28 17.40
N LYS A 73 0.03 -6.43 18.72
CA LYS A 73 -0.68 -5.44 19.55
C LYS A 73 0.03 -4.08 19.54
N TRP A 74 -0.75 -3.04 19.78
CA TRP A 74 -0.26 -1.68 19.95
C TRP A 74 0.76 -1.60 21.10
N GLY A 75 1.85 -0.85 20.87
CA GLY A 75 2.96 -0.71 21.82
C GLY A 75 3.80 -1.98 22.08
N ALA A 76 3.43 -3.14 21.52
CA ALA A 76 4.24 -4.35 21.69
C ALA A 76 5.59 -4.25 20.95
N PRO A 77 6.65 -4.93 21.41
CA PRO A 77 7.86 -5.05 20.59
C PRO A 77 7.56 -5.83 19.30
N LEU A 78 8.32 -5.56 18.24
CA LEU A 78 8.24 -6.39 17.03
C LEU A 78 8.82 -7.77 17.29
N PRO A 79 8.21 -8.85 16.73
CA PRO A 79 8.81 -10.17 16.73
C PRO A 79 10.19 -10.16 16.08
N HIS A 80 11.15 -10.88 16.66
CA HIS A 80 12.52 -10.94 16.16
C HIS A 80 12.63 -11.54 14.74
N ASP A 81 11.65 -12.35 14.34
CA ASP A 81 11.59 -13.08 13.08
C ASP A 81 10.64 -12.43 12.05
N ILE A 82 10.17 -11.20 12.27
CA ILE A 82 9.20 -10.52 11.39
C ILE A 82 9.65 -10.47 9.92
N LEU A 83 10.94 -10.27 9.65
CA LEU A 83 11.49 -10.27 8.30
C LEU A 83 11.47 -11.66 7.65
N ASN A 84 11.48 -12.71 8.47
CA ASN A 84 11.44 -14.10 8.02
C ASN A 84 10.01 -14.60 7.83
N THR A 85 9.01 -13.98 8.44
CA THR A 85 7.60 -14.42 8.37
C THR A 85 6.79 -13.67 7.32
N ILE A 86 7.14 -12.42 7.01
CA ILE A 86 6.39 -11.64 6.01
C ILE A 86 6.89 -11.97 4.61
N ARG A 87 5.94 -12.13 3.68
CA ARG A 87 6.19 -12.22 2.24
C ARG A 87 5.37 -11.17 1.51
N ILE A 88 6.01 -10.43 0.63
CA ILE A 88 5.39 -9.41 -0.22
C ILE A 88 5.38 -9.95 -1.63
N SER A 89 4.19 -10.19 -2.18
CA SER A 89 4.07 -10.73 -3.54
C SER A 89 4.74 -9.80 -4.55
N THR A 90 5.21 -10.34 -5.67
CA THR A 90 5.52 -9.54 -6.86
C THR A 90 4.25 -9.29 -7.70
N GLY A 91 4.36 -8.44 -8.72
CA GLY A 91 3.22 -7.99 -9.51
C GLY A 91 2.77 -8.91 -10.66
N GLU A 92 3.56 -9.90 -11.06
CA GLU A 92 3.35 -10.66 -12.30
C GLU A 92 3.18 -12.17 -12.08
N GLY A 93 1.94 -12.66 -11.97
CA GLY A 93 1.46 -14.03 -12.29
C GLY A 93 2.16 -15.26 -11.67
N ILE A 94 3.32 -15.09 -11.07
CA ILE A 94 4.20 -16.05 -10.44
C ILE A 94 4.33 -15.55 -9.01
N LEU A 95 3.99 -16.41 -8.05
CA LEU A 95 4.15 -16.07 -6.65
C LEU A 95 5.65 -16.04 -6.31
N SER A 96 6.23 -14.85 -6.36
CA SER A 96 7.58 -14.57 -5.87
C SER A 96 7.54 -13.48 -4.80
N ASN A 97 8.65 -13.30 -4.09
CA ASN A 97 8.76 -12.43 -2.92
C ASN A 97 9.67 -11.23 -3.20
N ILE A 98 9.25 -10.03 -2.78
CA ILE A 98 10.15 -8.87 -2.62
C ILE A 98 10.88 -9.04 -1.28
N PRO A 99 12.19 -9.33 -1.26
CA PRO A 99 12.92 -9.56 -0.02
C PRO A 99 13.07 -8.26 0.79
N LEU A 100 12.96 -8.39 2.11
CA LEU A 100 13.04 -7.30 3.08
C LEU A 100 14.30 -7.46 3.92
N LYS A 101 15.05 -6.38 4.18
CA LYS A 101 16.31 -6.44 4.94
C LYS A 101 16.26 -5.73 6.29
N ARG A 102 15.35 -4.77 6.46
CA ARG A 102 15.22 -3.98 7.69
C ARG A 102 13.78 -3.54 7.87
N VAL A 103 13.33 -3.44 9.13
CA VAL A 103 12.07 -2.80 9.49
C VAL A 103 12.37 -1.51 10.25
N VAL A 104 11.68 -0.45 9.86
CA VAL A 104 11.70 0.88 10.46
C VAL A 104 10.29 1.12 10.98
N PHE A 105 10.18 1.57 12.23
CA PHE A 105 8.89 1.88 12.84
C PHE A 105 9.11 2.93 13.93
N GLU A 106 8.18 3.87 14.02
CA GLU A 106 8.19 4.91 15.05
C GLU A 106 7.60 4.33 16.34
N THR A 107 8.24 4.62 17.48
CA THR A 107 7.78 4.17 18.81
C THR A 107 7.54 5.33 19.76
N ALA A 108 8.01 6.53 19.42
CA ALA A 108 7.95 7.70 20.29
C ALA A 108 6.66 8.52 20.12
N ASN A 109 5.89 8.32 19.04
CA ASN A 109 4.66 9.07 18.82
C ASN A 109 3.58 8.64 19.84
N PRO A 110 2.88 9.53 20.54
CA PRO A 110 1.83 9.13 21.48
C PRO A 110 0.53 8.66 20.80
N ASP A 111 0.26 9.04 19.54
CA ASP A 111 -1.01 8.74 18.88
C ASP A 111 -1.00 7.32 18.29
N GLU A 112 -2.02 6.52 18.64
CA GLU A 112 -2.08 5.08 18.36
C GLU A 112 -2.14 4.76 16.85
N GLU A 113 -2.76 5.62 16.06
CA GLU A 113 -2.92 5.46 14.61
C GLU A 113 -1.59 5.36 13.87
N PHE A 114 -0.53 5.97 14.43
CA PHE A 114 0.78 6.04 13.80
C PHE A 114 1.69 4.87 14.16
N HIS A 115 1.48 4.26 15.33
CA HIS A 115 2.18 3.04 15.70
C HIS A 115 1.89 1.93 14.73
N ASP A 116 0.71 1.94 14.11
CA ASP A 116 0.25 0.85 13.29
C ASP A 116 1.08 0.69 11.99
N LEU A 117 1.88 1.66 11.57
CA LEU A 117 2.68 1.55 10.35
C LEU A 117 4.02 0.84 10.56
N LEU A 118 4.35 -0.07 9.63
CA LEU A 118 5.64 -0.73 9.52
C LEU A 118 6.26 -0.42 8.16
N LEU A 119 7.48 0.10 8.17
CA LEU A 119 8.23 0.51 6.98
C LEU A 119 9.37 -0.48 6.76
N PHE A 120 9.21 -1.40 5.81
CA PHE A 120 10.23 -2.40 5.50
C PHE A 120 11.12 -1.91 4.37
N GLU A 121 12.42 -1.79 4.60
CA GLU A 121 13.40 -1.55 3.55
C GLU A 121 13.62 -2.83 2.75
N THR A 122 13.56 -2.74 1.42
CA THR A 122 13.81 -3.89 0.55
C THR A 122 15.29 -4.25 0.51
N ALA A 123 15.61 -5.49 0.15
CA ALA A 123 16.99 -5.86 -0.17
C ALA A 123 17.54 -5.00 -1.32
N ASP A 124 18.86 -4.85 -1.41
CA ASP A 124 19.48 -4.01 -2.43
C ASP A 124 19.34 -4.61 -3.85
N GLU A 125 19.33 -5.94 -3.94
CA GLU A 125 19.20 -6.70 -5.19
C GLU A 125 18.26 -7.89 -4.99
N TRP A 126 17.44 -8.19 -6.01
CA TRP A 126 16.59 -9.39 -6.05
C TRP A 126 16.19 -9.76 -7.48
N GLU A 127 15.80 -11.03 -7.70
CA GLU A 127 15.59 -11.65 -9.01
C GLU A 127 14.63 -10.86 -9.94
N HIS A 128 13.61 -10.23 -9.37
CA HIS A 128 12.57 -9.51 -10.13
C HIS A 128 12.60 -7.99 -9.92
N GLN A 129 13.72 -7.46 -9.42
CA GLN A 129 13.85 -6.02 -9.12
C GLN A 129 13.48 -5.14 -10.30
N ALA A 130 13.99 -5.44 -11.50
CA ALA A 130 13.69 -4.64 -12.69
C ALA A 130 12.18 -4.55 -13.01
N ARG A 131 11.39 -5.51 -12.56
CA ARG A 131 9.94 -5.58 -12.79
C ARG A 131 9.13 -4.85 -11.73
N ASP A 132 9.50 -4.98 -10.45
CA ASP A 132 8.76 -4.31 -9.37
C ASP A 132 9.19 -2.85 -9.17
N ARG A 133 10.47 -2.54 -9.40
CA ARG A 133 11.08 -1.22 -9.13
C ARG A 133 10.36 -0.02 -9.78
N PRO A 134 9.77 -0.12 -11.00
CA PRO A 134 8.97 0.95 -11.60
C PRO A 134 7.72 1.33 -10.80
N TYR A 135 7.23 0.45 -9.93
CA TYR A 135 5.99 0.65 -9.19
C TYR A 135 6.19 1.06 -7.73
N PHE A 136 7.44 1.27 -7.30
CA PHE A 136 7.69 1.97 -6.04
C PHE A 136 7.38 3.45 -6.24
N PHE A 137 6.30 3.89 -5.62
CA PHE A 137 5.78 5.24 -5.80
C PHE A 137 6.67 6.25 -5.07
N ASP A 138 7.17 7.27 -5.78
CA ASP A 138 7.99 8.32 -5.16
C ASP A 138 7.16 9.05 -4.10
N LEU A 139 7.58 8.93 -2.83
CA LEU A 139 6.90 9.57 -1.70
C LEU A 139 7.11 11.08 -1.77
N ALA A 140 6.00 11.81 -1.75
CA ALA A 140 5.95 13.27 -1.77
C ALA A 140 4.98 13.77 -0.69
N PRO A 141 5.11 15.03 -0.25
CA PRO A 141 4.18 15.61 0.72
C PRO A 141 2.72 15.52 0.27
N PHE A 142 1.81 15.49 1.24
CA PHE A 142 0.39 15.44 0.96
C PHE A 142 -0.04 16.64 0.10
N SER A 143 -0.69 16.36 -1.02
CA SER A 143 -1.02 17.42 -1.98
C SER A 143 -2.16 18.31 -1.48
N THR A 144 -1.91 19.62 -1.52
CA THR A 144 -2.92 20.67 -1.29
C THR A 144 -3.68 21.03 -2.57
N ARG A 145 -3.28 20.50 -3.73
CA ARG A 145 -3.94 20.76 -5.00
C ARG A 145 -5.37 20.18 -4.99
N PRO A 146 -6.31 20.77 -5.74
CA PRO A 146 -7.68 20.27 -5.82
C PRO A 146 -7.70 18.81 -6.28
N ARG A 147 -8.47 17.97 -5.57
CA ARG A 147 -8.70 16.57 -5.94
C ARG A 147 -9.78 16.48 -6.99
N VAL A 148 -9.47 15.81 -8.10
CA VAL A 148 -10.43 15.46 -9.16
C VAL A 148 -11.12 14.15 -8.81
N LYS A 149 -10.33 13.16 -8.36
CA LYS A 149 -10.81 11.82 -8.02
C LYS A 149 -9.81 11.10 -7.13
N SER A 150 -10.27 10.25 -6.22
CA SER A 150 -9.41 9.40 -5.39
C SER A 150 -9.74 7.93 -5.58
N PHE A 151 -8.73 7.08 -5.40
CA PHE A 151 -8.79 5.65 -5.63
C PHE A 151 -8.20 4.93 -4.42
N LEU A 152 -9.02 4.12 -3.75
CA LEU A 152 -8.53 3.09 -2.85
C LEU A 152 -7.96 1.96 -3.69
N VAL A 153 -6.72 1.57 -3.41
CA VAL A 153 -6.07 0.41 -3.97
C VAL A 153 -5.66 -0.53 -2.84
N GLY A 154 -6.00 -1.81 -2.99
CA GLY A 154 -5.53 -2.84 -2.09
C GLY A 154 -5.87 -4.25 -2.55
N TYR A 155 -5.51 -5.20 -1.71
CA TYR A 155 -5.70 -6.63 -1.84
C TYR A 155 -6.60 -7.10 -0.70
N PRO A 156 -7.92 -6.93 -0.83
CA PRO A 156 -8.85 -7.40 0.19
C PRO A 156 -8.65 -8.89 0.42
N ALA A 157 -8.66 -9.29 1.69
CA ALA A 157 -8.47 -10.65 2.14
C ALA A 157 -9.51 -10.96 3.22
N LEU A 158 -10.37 -11.95 2.95
CA LEU A 158 -11.16 -12.59 4.00
C LEU A 158 -10.24 -13.56 4.76
N GLY A 159 -10.31 -13.53 6.09
CA GLY A 159 -9.24 -13.92 7.00
C GLY A 159 -8.52 -15.25 6.73
N VAL A 160 -7.21 -15.24 7.03
CA VAL A 160 -6.23 -16.29 7.42
C VAL A 160 -6.15 -17.60 6.62
N VAL A 161 -7.18 -18.01 5.88
CA VAL A 161 -7.21 -19.27 5.13
C VAL A 161 -6.90 -18.97 3.66
N MET A 162 -5.86 -19.58 3.12
CA MET A 162 -5.72 -19.74 1.68
C MET A 162 -6.86 -20.64 1.19
N ASP A 163 -7.96 -20.05 0.73
CA ASP A 163 -9.12 -20.66 0.06
C ASP A 163 -9.15 -22.21 0.08
N GLU A 164 -9.59 -22.82 1.18
CA GLU A 164 -10.12 -24.20 1.17
C GLU A 164 -11.58 -24.24 0.66
N TYR A 165 -12.11 -23.11 0.15
CA TYR A 165 -13.52 -22.97 -0.24
C TYR A 165 -13.74 -22.71 -1.73
N LEU A 166 -12.96 -23.36 -2.60
CA LEU A 166 -13.38 -23.59 -3.98
C LEU A 166 -13.73 -25.07 -4.12
N ALA A 167 -14.90 -25.36 -4.68
CA ALA A 167 -15.42 -26.73 -4.87
C ALA A 167 -14.48 -27.62 -5.71
N ASP A 168 -13.48 -27.01 -6.35
CA ASP A 168 -12.49 -27.64 -7.23
C ASP A 168 -11.07 -27.67 -6.62
N PHE A 169 -10.92 -27.45 -5.31
CA PHE A 169 -9.62 -27.60 -4.63
C PHE A 169 -9.17 -29.07 -4.67
N VAL A 170 -8.11 -29.34 -5.43
CA VAL A 170 -7.49 -30.67 -5.56
C VAL A 170 -6.21 -30.67 -4.72
N PRO A 171 -6.15 -31.40 -3.58
CA PRO A 171 -4.98 -31.43 -2.71
C PRO A 171 -3.69 -31.89 -3.40
N GLU A 172 -3.80 -32.62 -4.51
CA GLU A 172 -2.66 -33.09 -5.31
C GLU A 172 -2.16 -32.06 -6.35
N GLN A 173 -2.87 -30.92 -6.54
CA GLN A 173 -2.41 -29.81 -7.39
C GLN A 173 -1.98 -28.61 -6.52
N PRO A 174 -0.68 -28.48 -6.21
CA PRO A 174 -0.18 -27.26 -5.59
C PRO A 174 -0.32 -26.06 -6.52
N GLY A 175 -0.74 -24.90 -5.99
CA GLY A 175 -0.15 -23.63 -6.45
C GLY A 175 -1.03 -22.55 -7.10
N THR A 176 -2.35 -22.50 -6.91
CA THR A 176 -3.13 -21.33 -7.36
C THR A 176 -3.70 -20.51 -6.19
N ILE A 177 -2.98 -19.45 -5.82
CA ILE A 177 -3.53 -18.40 -4.94
C ILE A 177 -4.31 -17.42 -5.83
N HIS A 178 -5.62 -17.36 -5.68
CA HIS A 178 -6.41 -16.30 -6.30
C HIS A 178 -6.17 -14.97 -5.58
N ILE A 179 -5.30 -14.14 -6.15
CA ILE A 179 -5.03 -12.81 -5.62
C ILE A 179 -6.00 -11.83 -6.30
N LYS A 180 -7.06 -11.43 -5.59
CA LYS A 180 -7.99 -10.41 -6.07
C LYS A 180 -7.49 -9.02 -5.66
N ARG A 181 -7.03 -8.26 -6.64
CA ARG A 181 -6.74 -6.83 -6.48
C ARG A 181 -8.05 -6.04 -6.58
N ALA A 182 -8.23 -5.05 -5.71
CA ALA A 182 -9.36 -4.15 -5.75
C ALA A 182 -8.90 -2.70 -5.94
N ILE A 183 -9.60 -2.01 -6.84
CA ILE A 183 -9.56 -0.57 -7.00
C ILE A 183 -10.98 -0.04 -6.81
N CYS A 184 -11.14 0.99 -5.99
CA CYS A 184 -12.44 1.57 -5.68
C CYS A 184 -12.37 3.09 -5.63
N ASP A 185 -13.40 3.74 -6.18
CA ASP A 185 -13.55 5.18 -6.12
C ASP A 185 -13.87 5.63 -4.69
N CYS A 186 -13.18 6.66 -4.23
CA CYS A 186 -13.42 7.29 -2.94
C CYS A 186 -13.13 8.78 -2.98
N ASP A 187 -13.66 9.50 -1.99
CA ASP A 187 -13.57 10.95 -1.90
C ASP A 187 -13.08 11.37 -0.53
N LEU A 188 -12.15 12.34 -0.50
CA LEU A 188 -11.64 12.91 0.75
C LEU A 188 -12.80 13.56 1.51
N ASP A 189 -12.99 13.14 2.76
CA ASP A 189 -14.04 13.67 3.61
C ASP A 189 -13.60 14.94 4.34
N LEU A 190 -13.84 16.09 3.71
CA LEU A 190 -13.52 17.41 4.27
C LEU A 190 -14.30 17.75 5.54
N THR A 191 -15.35 17.00 5.87
CA THR A 191 -16.14 17.19 7.09
C THR A 191 -15.60 16.42 8.29
N PHE A 192 -14.62 15.54 8.07
CA PHE A 192 -14.00 14.77 9.15
C PHE A 192 -13.07 15.67 9.97
N ALA A 193 -13.38 15.82 11.25
CA ALA A 193 -12.55 16.52 12.21
C ALA A 193 -11.89 15.51 13.16
N THR A 194 -10.57 15.59 13.28
CA THR A 194 -9.77 14.82 14.24
C THR A 194 -8.69 15.73 14.83
N HIS A 195 -8.25 15.42 16.05
CA HIS A 195 -7.10 16.07 16.68
C HIS A 195 -5.77 15.41 16.27
N VAL A 196 -5.83 14.21 15.69
CA VAL A 196 -4.68 13.42 15.25
C VAL A 196 -4.17 13.98 13.92
N GLN A 197 -3.05 14.70 13.98
CA GLN A 197 -2.43 15.35 12.83
C GLN A 197 -1.96 14.32 11.81
N HIS A 198 -2.30 14.43 10.52
CA HIS A 198 -2.01 13.44 9.45
C HIS A 198 -2.97 12.27 9.33
N TYR A 199 -3.97 12.16 10.21
CA TYR A 199 -5.03 11.18 10.07
C TYR A 199 -6.19 11.73 9.25
N ARG A 200 -6.53 11.06 8.15
CA ARG A 200 -7.54 11.53 7.19
C ARG A 200 -8.58 10.44 6.92
N ARG A 201 -9.79 10.88 6.58
CA ARG A 201 -10.90 9.98 6.23
C ARG A 201 -11.30 10.17 4.77
N TYR A 202 -11.55 9.06 4.09
CA TYR A 202 -12.17 9.03 2.77
C TYR A 202 -13.49 8.28 2.86
N LYS A 203 -14.49 8.73 2.11
CA LYS A 203 -15.78 8.06 1.95
C LYS A 203 -15.80 7.30 0.64
N PHE A 204 -16.40 6.12 0.62
CA PHE A 204 -16.61 5.42 -0.64
C PHE A 204 -17.62 6.18 -1.48
N SER A 205 -17.35 6.34 -2.78
CA SER A 205 -18.28 7.02 -3.69
C SER A 205 -19.54 6.18 -3.97
N ARG A 206 -19.53 4.89 -3.61
CA ARG A 206 -20.66 3.96 -3.69
C ARG A 206 -20.66 3.03 -2.48
N GLU A 207 -21.86 2.69 -1.98
CA GLU A 207 -22.01 1.63 -0.99
C GLU A 207 -21.43 0.32 -1.53
N ARG A 208 -20.77 -0.43 -0.65
CA ARG A 208 -20.14 -1.70 -0.96
C ARG A 208 -20.18 -2.61 0.26
N ASP A 209 -20.07 -3.90 0.01
CA ASP A 209 -19.84 -4.85 1.10
C ASP A 209 -18.51 -4.51 1.79
N VAL A 210 -18.52 -4.58 3.12
CA VAL A 210 -17.32 -4.53 3.94
C VAL A 210 -16.46 -5.72 3.56
N VAL A 211 -15.26 -5.44 3.06
CA VAL A 211 -14.27 -6.49 2.81
C VAL A 211 -13.03 -6.14 3.60
N ASP A 212 -12.61 -7.06 4.47
CA ASP A 212 -11.37 -6.92 5.24
C ASP A 212 -10.13 -7.00 4.33
N GLY A 213 -8.97 -6.59 4.87
CA GLY A 213 -7.67 -6.75 4.21
C GLY A 213 -7.18 -5.55 3.38
N TYR A 214 -7.87 -4.41 3.43
CA TYR A 214 -7.40 -3.16 2.81
C TYR A 214 -6.26 -2.47 3.57
N SER A 215 -6.06 -2.80 4.85
CA SER A 215 -4.97 -2.26 5.65
C SER A 215 -3.62 -2.51 4.98
N GLY A 216 -2.72 -1.52 5.05
CA GLY A 216 -1.46 -1.50 4.33
C GLY A 216 -1.58 -1.18 2.83
N GLY A 217 -2.80 -1.07 2.30
CA GLY A 217 -3.09 -0.53 0.98
C GLY A 217 -2.96 0.99 0.97
N ALA A 218 -3.32 1.62 -0.14
CA ALA A 218 -3.10 3.04 -0.33
C ALA A 218 -4.30 3.75 -0.96
N VAL A 219 -4.39 5.05 -0.68
CA VAL A 219 -5.22 5.97 -1.44
C VAL A 219 -4.34 6.77 -2.39
N PHE A 220 -4.66 6.71 -3.67
CA PHE A 220 -4.06 7.55 -4.70
C PHE A 220 -5.08 8.57 -5.17
N SER A 221 -4.65 9.79 -5.44
CA SER A 221 -5.54 10.86 -5.92
C SER A 221 -5.04 11.46 -7.21
N LEU A 222 -5.94 11.66 -8.16
CA LEU A 222 -5.75 12.55 -9.28
C LEU A 222 -5.99 13.99 -8.80
N VAL A 223 -4.97 14.84 -8.87
CA VAL A 223 -5.02 16.23 -8.43
C VAL A 223 -4.65 17.19 -9.55
N GLY A 224 -5.07 18.45 -9.41
CA GLY A 224 -4.74 19.52 -10.32
C GLY A 224 -5.87 19.89 -11.27
N GLU A 225 -5.49 20.59 -12.35
CA GLU A 225 -6.40 21.05 -13.39
C GLU A 225 -6.10 20.36 -14.72
N LEU A 226 -7.03 20.48 -15.67
CA LEU A 226 -6.86 19.94 -17.02
C LEU A 226 -5.58 20.48 -17.67
N GLY A 227 -4.71 19.58 -18.12
CA GLY A 227 -3.41 19.93 -18.70
C GLY A 227 -2.23 19.82 -17.72
N ASP A 228 -2.51 19.67 -16.42
CA ASP A 228 -1.51 19.55 -15.35
C ASP A 228 -1.92 18.49 -14.31
N HIS A 229 -2.68 17.49 -14.72
CA HIS A 229 -3.10 16.42 -13.83
C HIS A 229 -1.93 15.57 -13.35
N GLU A 230 -1.95 15.25 -12.06
CA GLU A 230 -0.94 14.42 -11.40
C GLU A 230 -1.61 13.41 -10.49
N VAL A 231 -1.10 12.18 -10.48
CA VAL A 231 -1.42 11.20 -9.46
C VAL A 231 -0.46 11.39 -8.29
N VAL A 232 -1.02 11.48 -7.09
CA VAL A 232 -0.27 11.53 -5.83
C VAL A 232 -0.68 10.37 -4.93
N LEU A 233 0.25 9.93 -4.07
CA LEU A 233 -0.06 9.06 -2.95
C LEU A 233 -0.57 9.94 -1.80
N ASP A 234 -1.84 9.80 -1.44
CA ASP A 234 -2.41 10.55 -0.33
C ASP A 234 -2.03 9.91 1.02
N GLY A 235 -1.95 8.58 1.08
CA GLY A 235 -1.50 7.88 2.28
C GLY A 235 -1.85 6.40 2.32
N ILE A 236 -1.56 5.79 3.48
CA ILE A 236 -1.67 4.35 3.72
C ILE A 236 -2.91 4.08 4.54
N VAL A 237 -3.69 3.10 4.10
CA VAL A 237 -4.90 2.65 4.78
C VAL A 237 -4.51 1.94 6.07
N VAL A 238 -4.98 2.47 7.20
CA VAL A 238 -4.82 1.83 8.52
C VAL A 238 -6.13 1.28 9.04
N ARG A 239 -7.27 1.72 8.49
CA ARG A 239 -8.59 1.20 8.83
C ARG A 239 -9.55 1.33 7.66
N ALA A 240 -10.33 0.29 7.40
CA ALA A 240 -11.45 0.34 6.45
C ALA A 240 -12.73 -0.12 7.15
N GLY A 241 -13.84 0.55 6.87
CA GLY A 241 -15.20 0.17 7.29
C GLY A 241 -16.13 0.06 6.09
N ALA A 242 -17.45 0.06 6.34
CA ALA A 242 -18.46 -0.04 5.28
C ALA A 242 -18.50 1.21 4.39
N ASP A 243 -18.54 2.39 5.02
CA ASP A 243 -18.82 3.65 4.32
C ASP A 243 -17.58 4.52 4.14
N CYS A 244 -16.57 4.26 4.94
CA CYS A 244 -15.36 5.07 4.95
C CYS A 244 -14.12 4.24 5.25
N LEU A 245 -12.98 4.83 4.93
CA LEU A 245 -11.66 4.35 5.28
C LEU A 245 -10.86 5.50 5.89
N HIS A 246 -9.86 5.13 6.66
CA HIS A 246 -8.94 6.06 7.27
C HIS A 246 -7.52 5.76 6.85
N ILE A 247 -6.80 6.84 6.57
CA ILE A 247 -5.40 6.78 6.17
C ILE A 247 -4.53 7.56 7.15
N VAL A 248 -3.29 7.14 7.25
CA VAL A 248 -2.18 7.99 7.68
C VAL A 248 -1.57 8.59 6.42
N ASP A 249 -1.51 9.92 6.36
CA ASP A 249 -1.12 10.63 5.15
C ASP A 249 0.39 10.59 4.85
N ALA A 250 0.75 10.98 3.63
CA ALA A 250 2.12 10.96 3.16
C ALA A 250 3.09 11.88 3.95
N ASP A 251 2.60 12.95 4.58
CA ASP A 251 3.45 13.84 5.37
C ASP A 251 3.94 13.14 6.63
N TYR A 252 3.09 12.33 7.28
CA TYR A 252 3.52 11.52 8.42
C TYR A 252 4.59 10.52 8.02
N LEU A 253 4.44 9.83 6.87
CA LEU A 253 5.46 8.88 6.38
C LEU A 253 6.82 9.56 6.21
N ILE A 254 6.84 10.75 5.63
CA ILE A 254 8.06 11.55 5.46
C ILE A 254 8.68 11.91 6.81
N ALA A 255 7.84 12.33 7.77
CA ALA A 255 8.29 12.64 9.12
C ALA A 255 8.91 11.41 9.80
N ALA A 256 8.24 10.27 9.76
CA ALA A 256 8.71 9.00 10.36
C ALA A 256 10.04 8.53 9.76
N PHE A 257 10.24 8.67 8.44
CA PHE A 257 11.54 8.39 7.83
C PHE A 257 12.62 9.36 8.29
N THR A 258 12.28 10.65 8.42
CA THR A 258 13.25 11.67 8.82
C THR A 258 13.69 11.48 10.27
N THR A 259 12.76 11.19 11.20
CA THR A 259 13.08 10.96 12.61
C THR A 259 13.89 9.69 12.83
N THR A 260 13.57 8.62 12.09
CA THR A 260 14.16 7.30 12.36
C THR A 260 15.47 7.04 11.59
N LEU A 261 15.64 7.63 10.40
CA LEU A 261 16.83 7.42 9.57
C LEU A 261 17.93 8.46 9.79
N ASP A 262 17.57 9.69 10.20
CA ASP A 262 18.51 10.77 10.50
C ASP A 262 18.25 11.30 11.94
N PRO A 263 18.56 10.52 13.00
CA PRO A 263 18.50 11.06 14.36
C PRO A 263 19.58 12.15 14.48
N ALA A 264 19.14 13.40 14.66
CA ALA A 264 20.02 14.54 14.90
C ALA A 264 20.93 14.34 16.12
#